data_AF-A0A160VDT3-F1
#
_entry.id   AF-A0A160VDT3-F1
#
_cell.length_a   1.000
_cell.length_b   1.000
_cell.length_c   1.000
_cell.angle_alpha   90.00
_cell.angle_beta   90.00
_cell.angle_gamma   90.00
#
_symmetry.space_group_name_H-M   'P 1'
#
loop_
_entity.id
_entity.type
_entity.pdbx_description
1 polymer ?
#
loop_
_entity_poly.entity_id
_entity_poly.type
_entity_poly.pdbx_seq_one_letter_code
_entity_poly.pdbx_strand_id
1 'polypeptide(L)'
;MPGEKDLIGGGIHFCATCDGLFYKNREVVVVGGGNSDVEEGLFLTKFASKVTVLEFQNQLGCQPDTAGEGRKAPKYGENAWQGSPDIQRKRPLGVDNRLGSGNRETEELFPAAAFIFIGLDPDTTFVKDIVEADK
;
A
#
# COMPACT_ATOMS: atom_id res chain seq x y z
N MET A 1 -8.26 5.03 -9.63
CA MET A 1 -8.11 4.05 -10.73
C MET A 1 -9.48 3.59 -11.23
N PRO A 2 -9.64 3.15 -12.49
CA PRO A 2 -10.88 2.51 -12.94
C PRO A 2 -11.23 1.30 -12.04
N GLY A 3 -12.49 1.19 -11.59
CA GLY A 3 -12.93 0.07 -10.74
C GLY A 3 -12.56 0.17 -9.25
N GLU A 4 -11.67 1.08 -8.85
CA GLU A 4 -11.26 1.28 -7.45
C GLU A 4 -12.46 1.60 -6.55
N LYS A 5 -13.33 2.52 -6.98
CA LYS A 5 -14.51 2.96 -6.20
C LYS A 5 -15.44 1.81 -5.82
N ASP A 6 -15.56 0.81 -6.69
CA ASP A 6 -16.43 -0.36 -6.47
C ASP A 6 -15.79 -1.42 -5.55
N LEU A 7 -14.50 -1.26 -5.24
CA LEU A 7 -13.71 -2.13 -4.39
C LEU A 7 -13.44 -1.55 -3.00
N ILE A 8 -13.74 -0.26 -2.77
CA ILE A 8 -13.63 0.38 -1.46
C ILE A 8 -14.49 -0.38 -0.44
N GLY A 9 -13.87 -0.80 0.67
CA GLY A 9 -14.51 -1.61 1.73
C GLY A 9 -14.78 -3.07 1.35
N GLY A 10 -14.64 -3.44 0.07
CA GLY A 10 -14.80 -4.81 -0.44
C GLY A 10 -13.50 -5.52 -0.78
N GLY A 11 -12.36 -4.85 -0.59
CA GLY A 11 -11.03 -5.35 -0.97
C GLY A 11 -9.96 -4.26 -1.00
N ILE A 12 -10.34 -2.99 -1.16
CA ILE A 12 -9.47 -1.82 -1.01
C ILE A 12 -9.80 -1.11 0.30
N HIS A 13 -8.77 -0.86 1.11
CA HIS A 13 -8.87 -0.26 2.43
C HIS A 13 -7.85 0.86 2.61
N PHE A 14 -8.13 1.75 3.57
CA PHE A 14 -7.30 2.91 3.89
C PHE A 14 -6.91 2.95 5.38
N CYS A 15 -7.24 1.90 6.15
CA CYS A 15 -6.96 1.82 7.58
C CYS A 15 -6.58 0.38 7.96
N ALA A 16 -5.29 0.10 8.11
CA ALA A 16 -4.81 -1.23 8.47
C ALA A 16 -5.26 -1.64 9.88
N THR A 17 -5.34 -0.70 10.81
CA THR A 17 -5.84 -0.94 12.18
C THR A 17 -7.34 -1.26 12.24
N CYS A 18 -8.14 -0.74 11.30
CA CYS A 18 -9.58 -0.99 11.21
C CYS A 18 -9.87 -2.33 10.55
N ASP A 19 -9.23 -2.61 9.41
CA ASP A 19 -9.64 -3.70 8.51
C ASP A 19 -8.69 -4.90 8.53
N GLY A 20 -7.48 -4.75 9.08
CA GLY A 20 -6.42 -5.77 9.03
C GLY A 20 -6.81 -7.11 9.65
N LEU A 21 -7.66 -7.11 10.68
CA LEU A 21 -8.11 -8.34 11.35
C LEU A 21 -8.93 -9.24 10.43
N PHE A 22 -9.66 -8.69 9.46
CA PHE A 22 -10.47 -9.48 8.51
C PHE A 22 -9.62 -10.32 7.55
N TYR A 23 -8.33 -10.00 7.42
CA TYR A 23 -7.39 -10.64 6.51
C TYR A 23 -6.42 -11.60 7.23
N LYS A 24 -6.85 -12.15 8.37
CA LYS A 24 -6.08 -13.14 9.12
C LYS A 24 -5.70 -14.34 8.23
N ASN A 25 -4.41 -14.70 8.22
CA ASN A 25 -3.84 -15.76 7.39
C ASN A 25 -4.06 -15.58 5.88
N ARG A 26 -4.25 -14.35 5.42
CA ARG A 26 -4.32 -14.01 3.99
C ARG A 26 -3.11 -13.19 3.58
N GLU A 27 -2.78 -13.25 2.28
CA GLU A 27 -1.82 -12.34 1.68
C GLU A 27 -2.49 -11.01 1.36
N VAL A 28 -1.82 -9.90 1.65
CA VAL A 28 -2.31 -8.55 1.40
C VAL A 28 -1.19 -7.72 0.78
N VAL A 29 -1.57 -6.69 0.02
CA VAL A 29 -0.63 -5.69 -0.48
C VAL A 29 -0.86 -4.35 0.22
N VAL A 30 0.22 -3.61 0.41
CA VAL A 30 0.23 -2.22 0.83
C VAL A 30 0.76 -1.38 -0.33
N VAL A 31 0.12 -0.26 -0.65
CA VAL A 31 0.52 0.66 -1.72
C VAL A 31 1.01 1.95 -1.07
N GLY A 32 2.30 2.25 -1.26
CA GLY A 32 3.05 3.29 -0.57
C GLY A 32 4.24 2.71 0.20
N GLY A 33 5.32 3.46 0.35
CA GLY A 33 6.54 3.06 1.07
C GLY A 33 7.14 4.17 1.92
N GLY A 34 6.33 5.13 2.38
CA GLY A 34 6.68 6.10 3.43
C GLY A 34 6.71 5.46 4.82
N ASN A 35 7.05 6.26 5.85
CA ASN A 35 7.13 5.77 7.24
C ASN A 35 5.83 5.10 7.69
N SER A 36 4.70 5.80 7.54
CA SER A 36 3.39 5.29 7.94
C SER A 36 3.03 4.02 7.19
N ASP A 37 3.34 3.94 5.90
CA ASP A 37 2.99 2.80 5.04
C ASP A 37 3.72 1.52 5.48
N VAL A 38 5.00 1.65 5.83
CA VAL A 38 5.81 0.55 6.33
C VAL A 38 5.39 0.15 7.75
N GLU A 39 5.08 1.11 8.61
CA GLU A 39 4.57 0.85 9.97
C GLU A 39 3.22 0.14 9.95
N GLU A 40 2.29 0.57 9.10
CA GLU A 40 0.99 -0.08 8.89
C GLU A 40 1.16 -1.45 8.24
N GLY A 41 2.09 -1.60 7.29
CA GLY A 41 2.47 -2.89 6.73
C GLY A 41 3.00 -3.86 7.78
N LEU A 42 3.88 -3.39 8.67
CA LEU A 42 4.37 -4.15 9.82
C LEU A 42 3.23 -4.52 10.77
N PHE A 43 2.30 -3.62 11.04
CA PHE A 43 1.11 -3.91 11.83
C PHE A 43 0.29 -5.05 11.22
N LEU A 44 0.07 -5.04 9.90
CA LEU A 44 -0.67 -6.09 9.19
C LEU A 44 0.00 -7.48 9.30
N THR A 45 1.33 -7.56 9.45
CA THR A 45 2.03 -8.85 9.61
C THR A 45 1.58 -9.65 10.85
N LYS A 46 0.98 -8.98 11.84
CA LYS A 46 0.38 -9.61 13.03
C LYS A 46 -0.81 -10.52 12.66
N PHE A 47 -1.50 -10.22 11.56
CA PHE A 47 -2.70 -10.93 11.12
C PHE A 47 -2.48 -11.69 9.81
N ALA A 48 -1.90 -11.02 8.81
CA ALA A 48 -1.69 -11.55 7.47
C ALA A 48 -0.70 -12.74 7.46
N SER A 49 -0.78 -13.58 6.43
CA SER A 49 0.23 -14.60 6.15
C SER A 49 1.44 -14.01 5.44
N LYS A 50 1.24 -12.97 4.63
CA LYS A 50 2.26 -12.21 3.91
C LYS A 50 1.77 -10.79 3.65
N VAL A 51 2.66 -9.82 3.77
CA VAL A 51 2.43 -8.41 3.42
C VAL A 51 3.46 -8.03 2.38
N THR A 52 3.02 -7.55 1.22
CA THR A 52 3.90 -7.00 0.18
C THR A 52 3.68 -5.50 0.08
N VAL A 53 4.70 -4.71 0.36
CA VAL A 53 4.70 -3.26 0.19
C VAL A 53 5.11 -2.93 -1.24
N LEU A 54 4.27 -2.14 -1.93
CA LEU A 54 4.50 -1.64 -3.27
C LEU A 54 4.92 -0.18 -3.19
N GLU A 55 6.20 0.10 -3.39
CA GLU A 55 6.79 1.44 -3.42
C GLU A 55 7.04 1.94 -4.85
N PHE A 56 6.65 3.17 -5.15
CA PHE A 56 6.74 3.75 -6.50
C PHE A 56 8.19 4.01 -6.95
N GLN A 57 9.07 4.27 -5.99
CA GLN A 57 10.49 4.42 -6.23
C GLN A 57 11.22 3.06 -6.13
N ASN A 58 12.49 3.06 -6.50
CA ASN A 58 13.35 1.87 -6.36
C ASN A 58 13.79 1.60 -4.90
N GLN A 59 13.39 2.46 -3.97
CA GLN A 59 13.73 2.38 -2.55
C GLN A 59 12.57 2.94 -1.72
N LEU A 60 12.38 2.40 -0.51
CA LEU A 60 11.41 2.94 0.44
C LEU A 60 11.72 4.42 0.76
N GLY A 61 10.67 5.24 0.82
CA GLY A 61 10.72 6.63 1.25
C GLY A 61 10.75 6.81 2.77
N CYS A 62 10.68 5.72 3.53
CA CYS A 62 10.75 5.74 4.99
C CYS A 62 12.18 5.92 5.53
N GLN A 63 12.31 6.14 6.83
CA GLN A 63 13.59 6.20 7.52
C GLN A 63 14.30 4.83 7.43
N PRO A 64 15.66 4.81 7.44
CA PRO A 64 16.43 3.58 7.36
C PRO A 64 16.10 2.56 8.46
N ASP A 65 15.81 3.04 9.67
CA ASP A 65 15.45 2.18 10.80
C ASP A 65 14.11 1.49 10.56
N THR A 66 13.09 2.23 10.12
CA THR A 66 11.77 1.70 9.75
C THR A 66 11.87 0.68 8.61
N ALA A 67 12.64 0.96 7.56
CA ALA A 67 12.92 0.00 6.49
C ALA A 67 13.62 -1.26 7.04
N GLY A 68 14.55 -1.08 7.97
CA GLY A 68 15.28 -2.14 8.64
C GLY A 68 14.37 -3.03 9.49
N GLU A 69 13.36 -2.48 10.16
CA GLU A 69 12.35 -3.24 10.89
C GLU A 69 11.47 -4.05 9.93
N GLY A 70 11.01 -3.44 8.84
CA GLY A 70 10.28 -4.10 7.76
C GLY A 70 11.00 -5.35 7.25
N ARG A 71 12.25 -5.18 6.82
CA ARG A 71 13.09 -6.26 6.24
C ARG A 71 13.44 -7.38 7.23
N LYS A 72 13.36 -7.15 8.54
CA LYS A 72 13.56 -8.18 9.56
C LYS A 72 12.29 -9.01 9.82
N ALA A 73 11.12 -8.50 9.45
CA ALA A 73 9.85 -9.19 9.69
C ALA A 73 9.68 -10.36 8.70
N PRO A 74 9.42 -11.60 9.17
CA PRO A 74 9.45 -12.80 8.31
C PRO A 74 8.31 -12.88 7.29
N LYS A 75 7.25 -12.09 7.48
CA LYS A 75 6.07 -12.05 6.60
C LYS A 75 6.04 -10.83 5.69
N TYR A 76 7.07 -10.01 5.74
CA TYR A 76 7.15 -8.74 5.02
C TYR A 76 7.99 -8.90 3.76
N GLY A 77 7.53 -8.31 2.67
CA GLY A 77 8.31 -8.10 1.45
C GLY A 77 8.05 -6.70 0.90
N GLU A 78 9.00 -6.19 0.12
CA GLU A 78 8.88 -4.91 -0.58
C GLU A 78 9.24 -5.10 -2.05
N ASN A 79 8.41 -4.58 -2.95
CA ASN A 79 8.64 -4.57 -4.39
C ASN A 79 8.52 -3.13 -4.90
N ALA A 80 9.46 -2.73 -5.74
CA ALA A 80 9.34 -1.47 -6.49
C ALA A 80 8.29 -1.62 -7.60
N TRP A 81 7.61 -0.53 -7.95
CA TRP A 81 6.63 -0.52 -9.04
C TRP A 81 6.60 0.80 -9.80
N GLN A 82 6.01 0.83 -11.00
CA GLN A 82 5.88 2.05 -11.81
C GLN A 82 4.44 2.34 -12.26
N GLY A 83 3.92 3.53 -11.96
CA GLY A 83 2.69 4.07 -12.56
C GLY A 83 1.55 4.29 -11.56
N SER A 84 0.39 3.64 -11.74
CA SER A 84 -0.59 3.31 -10.67
C SER A 84 -0.87 1.78 -10.72
N PRO A 85 -0.75 0.97 -9.65
CA PRO A 85 -1.01 -0.47 -9.76
C PRO A 85 -2.46 -0.71 -10.17
N ASP A 86 -2.72 -1.50 -11.19
CA ASP A 86 -4.10 -1.70 -11.65
C ASP A 86 -4.78 -2.76 -10.76
N ILE A 87 -5.75 -2.35 -9.95
CA ILE A 87 -6.47 -3.23 -9.01
C ILE A 87 -7.81 -3.63 -9.63
N GLN A 88 -7.94 -4.91 -9.93
CA GLN A 88 -9.08 -5.48 -10.64
C GLN A 88 -9.98 -6.30 -9.71
N ARG A 89 -11.29 -6.22 -9.94
CA ARG A 89 -12.31 -7.01 -9.22
C ARG A 89 -12.27 -8.48 -9.62
N LYS A 90 -11.37 -9.24 -9.00
CA LYS A 90 -11.26 -10.70 -9.07
C LYS A 90 -11.51 -11.32 -7.68
N ARG A 91 -11.57 -12.65 -7.58
CA ARG A 91 -11.59 -13.38 -6.30
C ARG A 91 -10.49 -14.44 -6.28
N PRO A 92 -9.35 -14.23 -5.58
CA PRO A 92 -8.90 -13.01 -4.87
C PRO A 92 -8.65 -11.82 -5.81
N LEU A 93 -8.40 -10.60 -5.29
CA LEU A 93 -8.17 -9.40 -6.11
C LEU A 93 -7.01 -9.63 -7.09
N GLY A 94 -7.09 -9.04 -8.28
CA GLY A 94 -5.94 -8.98 -9.19
C GLY A 94 -5.24 -7.65 -9.03
N VAL A 95 -3.92 -7.64 -8.89
CA VAL A 95 -3.10 -6.43 -8.83
C VAL A 95 -1.99 -6.55 -9.85
N ASP A 96 -2.06 -5.77 -10.91
CA ASP A 96 -1.00 -5.71 -11.92
C ASP A 96 0.10 -4.77 -11.46
N ASN A 97 1.21 -5.36 -11.03
CA ASN A 97 2.40 -4.66 -10.55
C ASN A 97 3.40 -4.47 -11.72
N ARG A 98 3.58 -3.24 -12.20
CA ARG A 98 4.53 -2.94 -13.29
C ARG A 98 5.93 -2.73 -12.73
N LEU A 99 6.89 -3.54 -13.14
CA LEU A 99 8.26 -3.55 -12.59
C LEU A 99 9.26 -2.77 -13.48
N GLY A 100 10.13 -1.98 -12.84
CA GLY A 100 11.38 -1.47 -13.42
C GLY A 100 11.25 -0.24 -14.34
N SER A 101 12.33 0.54 -14.43
CA SER A 101 12.41 1.74 -15.29
C SER A 101 12.74 1.38 -16.72
N GLY A 102 11.70 1.27 -17.54
CA GLY A 102 11.81 0.98 -18.98
C GLY A 102 11.55 -0.47 -19.35
N ASN A 103 11.33 -1.37 -18.37
CA ASN A 103 10.89 -2.73 -18.65
C ASN A 103 9.36 -2.78 -18.62
N ARG A 104 8.74 -3.42 -19.62
CA ARG A 104 7.28 -3.64 -19.68
C ARG A 104 6.85 -4.88 -18.89
N GLU A 105 7.69 -5.36 -17.99
CA GLU A 105 7.40 -6.55 -17.21
C GLU A 105 6.32 -6.22 -16.18
N THR A 106 5.27 -7.03 -16.18
CA THR A 106 4.16 -6.92 -15.24
C THR A 106 4.12 -8.20 -14.45
N GLU A 107 4.13 -8.08 -13.13
CA GLU A 107 3.87 -9.15 -12.19
C GLU A 107 2.39 -9.07 -11.78
N GLU A 108 1.63 -10.14 -11.97
CA GLU A 108 0.26 -10.20 -11.49
C GLU A 108 0.25 -10.80 -10.07
N LEU A 109 -0.23 -10.02 -9.12
CA LEU A 109 -0.40 -10.41 -7.73
C LEU A 109 -1.87 -10.71 -7.44
N PHE A 110 -2.12 -11.66 -6.53
CA PHE A 110 -3.46 -12.12 -6.19
C PHE A 110 -3.82 -11.98 -4.71
N PRO A 111 -3.69 -10.78 -4.11
CA PRO A 111 -3.92 -10.58 -2.68
C PRO A 111 -5.42 -10.65 -2.32
N ALA A 112 -5.70 -10.94 -1.06
CA ALA A 112 -7.05 -10.85 -0.53
C ALA A 112 -7.51 -9.40 -0.34
N ALA A 113 -6.57 -8.46 -0.18
CA ALA A 113 -6.83 -7.03 -0.01
C ALA A 113 -5.65 -6.17 -0.48
N ALA A 114 -5.97 -4.93 -0.83
CA ALA A 114 -5.00 -3.84 -0.98
C ALA A 114 -5.26 -2.73 0.04
N PHE A 115 -4.21 -2.29 0.73
CA PHE A 115 -4.24 -1.17 1.65
C PHE A 115 -3.50 0.01 1.01
N ILE A 116 -4.15 1.15 0.85
CA ILE A 116 -3.59 2.31 0.12
C ILE A 116 -3.22 3.41 1.10
N PHE A 117 -1.95 3.83 1.10
CA PHE A 117 -1.40 4.85 1.99
C PHE A 117 -0.55 5.91 1.26
N ILE A 118 -0.90 6.29 0.04
CA ILE A 118 -0.12 7.23 -0.80
C ILE A 118 -0.18 8.72 -0.36
N GLY A 119 -0.57 9.00 0.88
CA GLY A 119 -0.75 10.34 1.43
C GLY A 119 -2.19 10.69 1.76
N LEU A 120 -2.35 11.72 2.59
CA LEU A 120 -3.62 12.30 2.98
C LEU A 120 -3.76 13.67 2.31
N ASP A 121 -4.95 13.98 1.83
CA ASP A 121 -5.31 15.31 1.35
C ASP A 121 -6.16 16.00 2.43
N PRO A 122 -5.54 16.73 3.38
CA PRO A 122 -6.29 17.41 4.42
C PRO A 122 -7.10 18.54 3.78
N ASP A 123 -8.42 18.58 4.04
CA ASP A 123 -9.28 19.64 3.53
C ASP A 123 -9.03 20.96 4.28
N THR A 124 -7.98 21.66 3.86
CA THR A 124 -7.53 22.95 4.39
C THR A 124 -7.99 24.11 3.52
N THR A 125 -8.81 23.85 2.51
CA THR A 125 -9.27 24.85 1.53
C THR A 125 -9.92 26.04 2.21
N PHE A 126 -10.66 25.80 3.29
CA PHE A 126 -11.40 26.81 4.04
C PHE A 126 -10.53 27.79 4.84
N VAL A 127 -9.23 27.49 5.03
CA VAL A 127 -8.27 28.33 5.80
C VAL A 127 -7.06 28.80 5.00
N LYS A 128 -7.03 28.54 3.69
CA LYS A 128 -5.86 28.75 2.83
C LYS A 128 -5.31 30.19 2.85
N ASP A 129 -6.17 31.18 3.10
CA ASP A 129 -5.79 32.60 3.18
C ASP A 129 -5.61 33.12 4.62
N ILE A 130 -5.85 32.27 5.62
CA ILE A 130 -5.82 32.62 7.05
C ILE A 130 -4.53 32.15 7.70
N VAL A 131 -4.05 30.97 7.31
CA VAL A 131 -2.83 30.35 7.85
C VAL A 131 -2.00 29.72 6.74
N GLU A 132 -0.69 29.78 6.91
CA GLU A 132 0.23 29.05 6.04
C GLU A 132 0.19 27.55 6.41
N ALA A 133 -0.09 26.71 5.42
CA ALA A 133 -0.04 25.27 5.55
C ALA A 133 1.25 24.74 4.95
N ASP A 134 1.81 23.70 5.55
CA ASP A 134 2.83 22.89 4.91
C ASP A 134 2.21 22.09 3.74
N LYS A 135 3.10 21.61 2.86
CA LYS A 135 2.74 20.74 1.74
C LYS A 135 3.05 19.30 2.07
#